data_AF-A0AAE0HB64-F1
#
_entry.id   AF-A0AAE0HB64-F1
#
_cell.length_a   1.000
_cell.length_b   1.000
_cell.length_c   1.000
_cell.angle_alpha   90.00
_cell.angle_beta   90.00
_cell.angle_gamma   90.00
#
_symmetry.space_group_name_H-M   'P 1'
#
loop_
_entity.id
_entity.type
_entity.pdbx_description
1 polymer ?
#
loop_
_entity_poly.entity_id
_entity_poly.type
_entity_poly.pdbx_seq_one_letter_code
_entity_poly.pdbx_strand_id
1 'polypeptide(L)'
;MPQPNPSQPHHTFTLSLITYDRGPHPLTNLPRPHHWAYFLDPPSPPPSSGVSGFDRGAGSETETSRGTVFQLRGMPGGFYYPGPEWLDVKDGGVVVGRLEVGEVRRHKVVGEGDGMDGGWDAMAGVVKMIDGVLRDVEVVEDENVAWNCQDWALEGLERLKGAGVVYEYLEREGVRAWLKER
;
A
#
# COMPACT_ATOMS: atom_id res chain seq x y z
N MET A 1 18.95 -13.26 29.49
CA MET A 1 17.93 -12.87 28.49
C MET A 1 17.99 -13.91 27.37
N PRO A 2 17.01 -14.80 27.20
CA PRO A 2 17.02 -15.73 26.07
C PRO A 2 16.84 -14.95 24.77
N GLN A 3 17.75 -15.14 23.82
CA GLN A 3 17.65 -14.61 22.46
C GLN A 3 16.42 -15.22 21.77
N PRO A 4 15.61 -14.45 21.03
CA PRO A 4 14.52 -15.03 20.24
C PRO A 4 15.09 -15.99 19.20
N ASN A 5 14.50 -17.19 19.13
CA ASN A 5 14.92 -18.27 18.25
C ASN A 5 14.69 -17.85 16.77
N PRO A 6 15.73 -17.80 15.90
CA PRO A 6 15.63 -17.27 14.54
C PRO A 6 14.83 -18.16 13.55
N SER A 7 14.15 -19.20 14.03
CA SER A 7 13.44 -20.20 13.23
C SER A 7 11.92 -20.10 13.29
N GLN A 8 11.35 -19.03 13.86
CA GLN A 8 9.90 -18.84 13.84
C GLN A 8 9.43 -18.37 12.45
N PRO A 9 8.34 -18.92 11.90
CA PRO A 9 7.77 -18.40 10.67
C PRO A 9 7.29 -16.96 10.88
N HIS A 10 7.54 -16.09 9.90
CA HIS A 10 7.08 -14.71 9.88
C HIS A 10 6.19 -14.46 8.67
N HIS A 11 5.22 -13.56 8.83
CA HIS A 11 4.52 -12.95 7.71
C HIS A 11 5.24 -11.67 7.32
N THR A 12 5.55 -11.57 6.03
CA THR A 12 6.09 -10.36 5.42
C THR A 12 4.98 -9.69 4.62
N PHE A 13 4.81 -8.40 4.83
CA PHE A 13 3.87 -7.56 4.09
C PHE A 13 4.63 -6.45 3.40
N THR A 14 4.38 -6.29 2.10
CA THR A 14 5.01 -5.24 1.30
C THR A 14 4.07 -4.05 1.19
N LEU A 15 4.58 -2.86 1.53
CA LEU A 15 3.89 -1.60 1.35
C LEU A 15 4.44 -0.92 0.10
N SER A 16 3.55 -0.56 -0.81
CA SER A 16 3.86 0.17 -2.03
C SER A 16 3.16 1.53 -2.04
N LEU A 17 3.75 2.51 -2.68
CA LEU A 17 3.09 3.73 -3.12
C LEU A 17 2.71 3.55 -4.60
N ILE A 18 1.42 3.57 -4.89
CA ILE A 18 0.87 3.35 -6.22
C ILE A 18 0.33 4.65 -6.82
N THR A 19 0.37 4.72 -8.14
CA THR A 19 -0.21 5.80 -8.93
C THR A 19 -1.21 5.22 -9.90
N TYR A 20 -2.39 5.82 -10.01
CA TYR A 20 -3.40 5.42 -10.99
C TYR A 20 -3.86 6.59 -11.83
N ASP A 21 -4.11 6.26 -13.10
CA ASP A 21 -4.84 7.14 -13.99
C ASP A 21 -6.33 7.14 -13.62
N ARG A 22 -6.86 8.34 -13.41
CA ARG A 22 -8.29 8.54 -13.16
C ARG A 22 -9.06 8.70 -14.48
N GLY A 23 -8.39 8.76 -15.62
CA GLY A 23 -8.99 9.08 -16.89
C GLY A 23 -9.38 10.57 -17.00
N PRO A 24 -9.98 10.97 -18.12
CA PRO A 24 -10.25 12.36 -18.42
C PRO A 24 -11.29 12.97 -17.48
N HIS A 25 -11.20 14.28 -17.30
CA HIS A 25 -12.18 15.05 -16.54
C HIS A 25 -13.53 15.06 -17.30
N PRO A 26 -14.66 14.73 -16.65
CA PRO A 26 -15.93 14.50 -17.34
C PRO A 26 -16.47 15.74 -18.08
N LEU A 27 -16.09 16.94 -17.65
CA LEU A 27 -16.56 18.21 -18.25
C LEU A 27 -15.61 18.81 -19.28
N THR A 28 -14.30 18.59 -19.14
CA THR A 28 -13.28 19.28 -19.97
C THR A 28 -12.53 18.33 -20.89
N ASN A 29 -12.69 17.02 -20.70
CA ASN A 29 -11.97 15.95 -21.38
C ASN A 29 -10.43 16.04 -21.27
N LEU A 30 -9.92 16.88 -20.37
CA LEU A 30 -8.49 16.98 -20.10
C LEU A 30 -8.04 15.83 -19.17
N PRO A 31 -6.80 15.34 -19.28
CA PRO A 31 -6.25 14.36 -18.35
C PRO A 31 -6.34 14.86 -16.90
N ARG A 32 -6.81 14.00 -15.99
CA ARG A 32 -6.77 14.32 -14.56
C ARG A 32 -5.37 14.04 -14.02
N PRO A 33 -4.89 14.80 -13.02
CA PRO A 33 -3.66 14.45 -12.32
C PRO A 33 -3.75 13.02 -11.77
N HIS A 34 -2.65 12.27 -11.89
CA HIS A 34 -2.53 10.95 -11.29
C HIS A 34 -2.84 10.99 -9.80
N HIS A 35 -3.58 10.00 -9.32
CA HIS A 35 -3.86 9.85 -7.90
C HIS A 35 -2.84 8.93 -7.26
N TRP A 36 -2.39 9.27 -6.06
CA TRP A 36 -1.40 8.51 -5.31
C TRP A 36 -2.05 7.87 -4.08
N ALA A 37 -1.76 6.59 -3.85
CA ALA A 37 -2.28 5.86 -2.71
C ALA A 37 -1.27 4.85 -2.19
N TYR A 38 -1.36 4.52 -0.91
CA TYR A 38 -0.62 3.39 -0.36
C TYR A 38 -1.35 2.09 -0.64
N PHE A 39 -0.61 1.04 -0.97
CA PHE A 39 -1.13 -0.29 -1.23
C PHE A 39 -0.33 -1.31 -0.42
N LEU A 40 -1.01 -2.04 0.46
CA LEU A 40 -0.44 -3.13 1.23
C LEU A 40 -0.81 -4.46 0.56
N ASP A 41 0.23 -5.21 0.18
CA ASP A 41 0.06 -6.55 -0.36
C ASP A 41 -0.57 -7.49 0.67
N PRO A 42 -1.39 -8.43 0.20
CA PRO A 42 -1.89 -9.51 1.05
C PRO A 42 -0.71 -10.37 1.51
N PRO A 43 -0.86 -11.11 2.61
CA PRO A 43 0.18 -12.06 3.04
C PRO A 43 0.46 -13.03 1.90
N SER A 44 1.72 -13.09 1.45
CA SER A 44 2.13 -14.11 0.48
C SER A 44 1.80 -15.49 1.05
N PRO A 45 1.15 -16.39 0.30
CA PRO A 45 1.02 -17.77 0.75
C PRO A 45 2.44 -18.31 0.99
N PRO A 46 2.67 -19.14 2.03
CA PRO A 46 3.95 -19.79 2.19
C PRO A 46 4.30 -20.51 0.88
N PRO A 47 5.58 -20.56 0.47
CA PRO A 47 5.96 -21.34 -0.70
C PRO A 47 5.44 -22.76 -0.47
N SER A 48 4.44 -23.16 -1.25
CA SER A 48 3.90 -24.51 -1.17
C SER A 48 5.05 -25.44 -1.47
N SER A 49 5.45 -26.20 -0.44
CA SER A 49 6.39 -27.28 -0.55
C SER A 49 5.95 -28.20 -1.68
N GLY A 50 6.68 -28.13 -2.81
CA GLY A 50 6.73 -29.09 -3.89
C GLY A 50 5.43 -29.79 -4.26
N VAL A 51 4.64 -29.17 -5.14
CA VAL A 51 3.90 -29.96 -6.14
C VAL A 51 4.27 -29.40 -7.51
N SER A 52 5.20 -30.10 -8.15
CA SER A 52 5.59 -29.92 -9.53
C SER A 52 4.40 -30.15 -10.46
N GLY A 53 4.24 -29.28 -11.45
CA GLY A 53 3.54 -29.60 -12.68
C GLY A 53 2.23 -28.85 -12.85
N PHE A 54 2.31 -27.61 -13.33
CA PHE A 54 1.54 -27.15 -14.49
C PHE A 54 2.22 -25.87 -15.02
N ASP A 55 2.42 -25.83 -16.33
CA ASP A 55 3.16 -24.80 -17.08
C ASP A 55 3.06 -23.38 -16.51
N ARG A 56 4.17 -22.87 -15.96
CA ARG A 56 4.43 -21.43 -15.91
C ARG A 56 4.88 -20.98 -17.29
N GLY A 57 3.89 -20.84 -18.17
CA GLY A 57 4.02 -20.07 -19.41
C GLY A 57 4.48 -18.65 -19.07
N ALA A 58 5.46 -18.19 -19.83
CA ALA A 58 6.00 -16.85 -19.78
C ALA A 58 4.91 -15.77 -19.90
N GLY A 59 5.06 -14.69 -19.12
CA GLY A 59 4.49 -13.38 -19.42
C GLY A 59 2.96 -13.26 -19.38
N SER A 60 2.43 -12.94 -18.20
CA SER A 60 1.23 -12.10 -18.13
C SER A 60 1.36 -11.17 -16.92
N GLU A 61 1.78 -9.93 -17.18
CA GLU A 61 1.83 -8.80 -16.24
C GLU A 61 0.42 -8.32 -15.84
N THR A 62 -0.46 -9.24 -15.44
CA THR A 62 -1.82 -8.93 -14.95
C THR A 62 -2.26 -9.91 -13.85
N GLU A 63 -1.35 -10.30 -12.96
CA GLU A 63 -1.79 -10.86 -11.67
C GLU A 63 -2.46 -9.74 -10.85
N THR A 64 -3.79 -9.86 -10.75
CA THR A 64 -4.66 -9.04 -9.93
C THR A 64 -4.18 -9.00 -8.49
N SER A 65 -3.45 -7.95 -8.15
CA SER A 65 -3.07 -7.67 -6.77
C SER A 65 -4.32 -7.19 -6.04
N ARG A 66 -5.02 -8.09 -5.35
CA ARG A 66 -6.01 -7.71 -4.33
C ARG A 66 -5.26 -7.32 -3.07
N GLY A 67 -5.59 -6.20 -2.45
CA GLY A 67 -4.90 -5.75 -1.25
C GLY A 67 -5.64 -4.65 -0.51
N THR A 68 -5.01 -4.12 0.53
CA THR A 68 -5.56 -2.98 1.28
C THR A 68 -4.98 -1.70 0.71
N VAL A 69 -5.84 -0.78 0.29
CA VAL A 69 -5.45 0.54 -0.19
C VAL A 69 -5.76 1.59 0.87
N PHE A 70 -4.90 2.59 0.97
CA PHE A 70 -5.10 3.78 1.81
C PHE A 70 -4.97 5.00 0.92
N GLN A 71 -6.08 5.69 0.68
CA GLN A 71 -6.17 6.77 -0.31
C GLN A 71 -7.03 7.91 0.21
N LEU A 72 -6.77 9.13 -0.26
CA LEU A 72 -7.71 10.23 -0.08
C LEU A 72 -8.89 10.11 -1.04
N ARG A 73 -10.09 10.41 -0.56
CA ARG A 73 -11.31 10.54 -1.36
C ARG A 73 -11.77 12.00 -1.36
N GLY A 74 -12.64 12.34 -2.30
CA GLY A 74 -13.24 13.68 -2.39
C GLY A 74 -12.77 14.48 -3.60
N MET A 75 -13.04 15.78 -3.54
CA MET A 75 -12.73 16.80 -4.54
C MET A 75 -11.95 17.95 -3.87
N PRO A 76 -11.29 18.84 -4.63
CA PRO A 76 -10.72 20.07 -4.07
C PRO A 76 -11.73 20.76 -3.16
N GLY A 77 -11.33 21.14 -1.94
CA GLY A 77 -12.21 21.72 -0.92
C GLY A 77 -12.85 20.74 0.08
N GLY A 78 -12.77 19.43 -0.19
CA GLY A 78 -13.48 18.42 0.61
C GLY A 78 -12.81 17.06 0.54
N PHE A 79 -11.48 17.03 0.52
CA PHE A 79 -10.73 15.79 0.61
C PHE A 79 -10.83 15.23 2.03
N TYR A 80 -10.91 13.90 2.14
CA TYR A 80 -10.88 13.21 3.42
C TYR A 80 -10.26 11.82 3.27
N TYR A 81 -9.74 11.30 4.38
CA TYR A 81 -9.21 9.95 4.45
C TYR A 81 -10.26 9.00 5.07
N PRO A 82 -10.89 8.09 4.31
CA PRO A 82 -11.93 7.20 4.83
C PRO A 82 -11.39 6.10 5.75
N GLY A 83 -10.09 5.81 5.70
CA GLY A 83 -9.49 4.62 6.30
C GLY A 83 -9.09 3.57 5.25
N PRO A 84 -8.71 2.36 5.70
CA PRO A 84 -8.33 1.26 4.82
C PRO A 84 -9.51 0.77 4.01
N GLU A 85 -9.29 0.58 2.71
CA GLU A 85 -10.26 0.02 1.78
C GLU A 85 -9.72 -1.28 1.18
N TRP A 86 -10.56 -2.31 1.09
CA TRP A 86 -10.20 -3.52 0.37
C TRP A 86 -10.44 -3.30 -1.12
N LEU A 87 -9.38 -3.34 -1.93
CA LEU A 87 -9.44 -3.03 -3.34
C LEU A 87 -8.90 -4.21 -4.17
N ASP A 88 -9.69 -4.63 -5.16
CA ASP A 88 -9.15 -5.34 -6.32
C ASP A 88 -8.60 -4.26 -7.27
N VAL A 89 -7.29 -4.27 -7.55
CA VAL A 89 -6.65 -3.24 -8.39
C VAL A 89 -7.33 -3.10 -9.76
N LYS A 90 -8.07 -4.13 -10.24
CA LYS A 90 -8.93 -4.04 -11.43
C LYS A 90 -10.07 -3.02 -11.33
N ASP A 91 -10.59 -2.79 -10.13
CA ASP A 91 -11.75 -1.93 -9.89
C ASP A 91 -11.36 -0.48 -9.59
N GLY A 92 -10.08 -0.22 -9.29
CA GLY A 92 -9.56 1.08 -8.83
C GLY A 92 -9.06 2.04 -9.91
N GLY A 93 -8.94 1.57 -11.16
CA GLY A 93 -8.33 2.31 -12.27
C GLY A 93 -7.05 1.63 -12.80
N VAL A 94 -6.46 2.20 -13.84
CA VAL A 94 -5.20 1.67 -14.39
C VAL A 94 -4.04 2.13 -13.52
N VAL A 95 -3.40 1.20 -12.82
CA VAL A 95 -2.15 1.49 -12.10
C VAL A 95 -1.05 1.76 -13.12
N VAL A 96 -0.53 2.98 -13.13
CA VAL A 96 0.50 3.45 -14.06
C VAL A 96 1.90 3.42 -13.44
N GLY A 97 1.99 3.25 -12.13
CA GLY A 97 3.25 3.12 -11.42
C GLY A 97 3.07 2.53 -10.02
N ARG A 98 4.01 1.71 -9.60
CA ARG A 98 4.09 1.10 -8.26
C ARG A 98 5.53 1.16 -7.76
N LEU A 99 5.74 1.83 -6.63
CA LEU A 99 7.03 1.91 -5.95
C LEU A 99 6.91 1.18 -4.62
N GLU A 100 7.72 0.15 -4.42
CA GLU A 100 7.86 -0.45 -3.09
C GLU A 100 8.53 0.56 -2.14
N VAL A 101 7.86 0.85 -1.03
CA VAL A 101 8.34 1.85 -0.05
C VAL A 101 8.70 1.23 1.28
N GLY A 102 8.29 0.00 1.57
CA GLY A 102 8.61 -0.64 2.84
C GLY A 102 8.17 -2.08 2.94
N GLU A 103 8.72 -2.75 3.96
CA GLU A 103 8.45 -4.14 4.29
C GLU A 103 8.18 -4.26 5.80
N VAL A 104 7.03 -4.81 6.18
CA VAL A 104 6.67 -5.05 7.58
C VAL A 104 6.71 -6.54 7.87
N ARG A 105 7.57 -6.94 8.81
CA ARG A 105 7.65 -8.32 9.32
C ARG A 105 6.84 -8.47 10.60
N ARG A 106 5.93 -9.44 10.63
CA ARG A 106 5.21 -9.84 11.84
C ARG A 106 5.48 -11.30 12.15
N HIS A 107 5.70 -11.60 13.42
CA HIS A 107 5.77 -12.98 13.87
C HIS A 107 4.44 -13.68 13.60
N LYS A 108 4.50 -14.91 13.09
CA LYS A 108 3.33 -15.76 13.04
C LYS A 108 2.98 -16.16 14.47
N VAL A 109 1.80 -15.77 14.95
CA VAL A 109 1.26 -16.30 16.21
C VAL A 109 0.89 -17.75 15.96
N VAL A 110 1.72 -18.68 16.43
CA VAL A 110 1.38 -20.11 16.44
C VAL A 110 0.54 -20.34 17.69
N GLY A 111 -0.77 -20.12 17.59
CA GLY A 111 -1.74 -20.61 18.57
C GLY A 111 -2.09 -22.07 18.26
N GLU A 112 -2.34 -22.88 19.30
CA GLU A 112 -2.88 -24.24 19.18
C GLU A 112 -4.26 -24.19 18.51
N GLY A 113 -4.26 -24.34 17.19
CA GLY A 113 -5.45 -24.39 16.35
C GLY A 113 -4.98 -24.42 14.91
N ASP A 114 -5.27 -25.50 14.20
CA ASP A 114 -4.90 -25.76 12.81
C ASP A 114 -5.64 -24.84 11.80
N GLY A 115 -5.71 -23.55 12.08
CA GLY A 115 -6.42 -22.54 11.31
C GLY A 115 -5.48 -21.77 10.39
N MET A 116 -5.93 -21.52 9.17
CA MET A 116 -5.28 -20.77 8.10
C MET A 116 -5.23 -19.24 8.39
N ASP A 117 -5.35 -18.86 9.67
CA ASP A 117 -5.99 -17.62 10.11
C ASP A 117 -4.99 -16.59 10.65
N GLY A 118 -3.82 -17.06 11.14
CA GLY A 118 -2.81 -16.20 11.76
C GLY A 118 -2.15 -15.17 10.82
N GLY A 119 -2.24 -15.37 9.50
CA GLY A 119 -1.76 -14.40 8.51
C GLY A 119 -2.66 -13.16 8.39
N TRP A 120 -3.98 -13.35 8.53
CA TRP A 120 -4.96 -12.27 8.46
C TRP A 120 -4.97 -11.43 9.74
N ASP A 121 -4.80 -12.07 10.91
CA ASP A 121 -4.64 -11.35 12.18
C ASP A 121 -3.37 -10.49 12.19
N ALA A 122 -2.25 -11.04 11.69
CA ALA A 122 -1.02 -10.30 11.52
C ALA A 122 -1.20 -9.12 10.56
N MET A 123 -1.92 -9.32 9.45
CA MET A 123 -2.25 -8.27 8.49
C MET A 123 -3.11 -7.18 9.13
N ALA A 124 -4.15 -7.54 9.88
CA ALA A 124 -5.03 -6.60 10.56
C ALA A 124 -4.24 -5.69 11.53
N GLY A 125 -3.24 -6.25 12.22
CA GLY A 125 -2.31 -5.48 13.04
C GLY A 125 -1.46 -4.48 12.24
N VAL A 126 -0.97 -4.88 11.06
CA VAL A 126 -0.22 -3.98 10.15
C VAL A 126 -1.12 -2.90 9.58
N VAL A 127 -2.32 -3.26 9.12
CA VAL A 127 -3.32 -2.31 8.59
C VAL A 127 -3.69 -1.27 9.65
N LYS A 128 -3.95 -1.68 10.90
CA LYS A 128 -4.27 -0.75 12.00
C LYS A 128 -3.12 0.20 12.30
N MET A 129 -1.88 -0.28 12.23
CA MET A 129 -0.68 0.54 12.44
C MET A 129 -0.54 1.60 11.34
N ILE A 130 -0.64 1.20 10.08
CA ILE A 130 -0.56 2.12 8.93
C ILE A 130 -1.72 3.12 8.96
N ASP A 131 -2.94 2.64 9.17
CA ASP A 131 -4.14 3.48 9.28
C ASP A 131 -3.99 4.53 10.39
N GLY A 132 -3.51 4.13 11.57
CA GLY A 132 -3.27 5.07 12.68
C GLY A 132 -2.32 6.20 12.29
N VAL A 133 -1.20 5.89 11.62
CA VAL A 133 -0.25 6.91 11.17
C VAL A 133 -0.87 7.83 10.11
N LEU A 134 -1.58 7.27 9.14
CA LEU A 134 -2.15 8.01 8.01
C LEU A 134 -3.35 8.89 8.40
N ARG A 135 -4.10 8.52 9.45
CA ARG A 135 -5.17 9.37 9.99
C ARG A 135 -4.66 10.67 10.60
N ASP A 136 -3.44 10.68 11.10
CA ASP A 136 -2.85 11.86 11.73
C ASP A 136 -2.23 12.83 10.70
N VAL A 137 -2.12 12.42 9.43
CA VAL A 137 -1.64 13.27 8.35
C VAL A 137 -2.70 14.33 8.04
N GLU A 138 -2.31 15.59 8.06
CA GLU A 138 -3.19 16.70 7.76
C GLU A 138 -3.70 16.60 6.31
N VAL A 139 -5.02 16.74 6.16
CA VAL A 139 -5.67 16.84 4.85
C VAL A 139 -6.01 18.30 4.62
N VAL A 140 -5.43 18.89 3.57
CA VAL A 140 -5.63 20.31 3.29
C VAL A 140 -7.01 20.50 2.64
N GLU A 141 -7.92 21.20 3.31
CA GLU A 141 -9.28 21.45 2.79
C GLU A 141 -9.38 22.66 1.86
N ASP A 142 -8.26 23.24 1.43
CA ASP A 142 -8.24 24.40 0.52
C ASP A 142 -8.55 23.97 -0.94
N GLU A 143 -9.62 24.53 -1.51
CA GLU A 143 -10.05 24.34 -2.90
C GLU A 143 -8.99 24.73 -3.94
N ASN A 144 -8.06 25.61 -3.57
CA ASN A 144 -7.02 26.10 -4.47
C ASN A 144 -5.78 25.19 -4.50
N VAL A 145 -5.71 24.18 -3.63
CA VAL A 145 -4.59 23.23 -3.60
C VAL A 145 -4.86 22.09 -4.55
N ALA A 146 -4.29 22.20 -5.75
CA ALA A 146 -4.41 21.20 -6.81
C ALA A 146 -3.76 19.84 -6.48
N TRP A 147 -2.97 19.73 -5.40
CA TRP A 147 -2.01 18.65 -5.19
C TRP A 147 -2.11 17.91 -3.85
N ASN A 148 -3.33 17.82 -3.32
CA ASN A 148 -3.54 17.35 -1.95
C ASN A 148 -3.24 15.85 -1.73
N CYS A 149 -3.61 14.96 -2.66
CA CYS A 149 -3.32 13.52 -2.47
C CYS A 149 -1.83 13.19 -2.55
N GLN A 150 -1.05 13.98 -3.28
CA GLN A 150 0.39 13.78 -3.41
C GLN A 150 1.13 14.35 -2.21
N ASP A 151 0.75 15.54 -1.75
CA ASP A 151 1.32 16.12 -0.53
C ASP A 151 0.97 15.27 0.71
N TRP A 152 -0.27 14.79 0.81
CA TRP A 152 -0.69 13.83 1.84
C TRP A 152 0.11 12.53 1.78
N ALA A 153 0.31 11.97 0.57
CA ALA A 153 1.10 10.76 0.42
C ALA A 153 2.57 10.97 0.84
N LEU A 154 3.19 12.08 0.44
CA LEU A 154 4.57 12.40 0.81
C LEU A 154 4.73 12.68 2.31
N GLU A 155 3.77 13.34 2.93
CA GLU A 155 3.77 13.54 4.38
C GLU A 155 3.56 12.21 5.13
N GLY A 156 2.63 11.37 4.65
CA GLY A 156 2.45 10.01 5.15
C GLY A 156 3.72 9.17 5.05
N LEU A 157 4.55 9.37 4.01
CA LEU A 157 5.80 8.64 3.80
C LEU A 157 6.77 8.92 4.95
N GLU A 158 6.97 10.21 5.27
CA GLU A 158 7.87 10.64 6.35
C GLU A 158 7.40 10.15 7.72
N ARG A 159 6.08 10.16 7.97
CA ARG A 159 5.54 9.63 9.23
C ARG A 159 5.65 8.11 9.34
N LEU A 160 5.39 7.39 8.25
CA LEU A 160 5.55 5.93 8.19
C LEU A 160 7.02 5.52 8.30
N LYS A 161 7.94 6.34 7.81
CA LYS A 161 9.38 6.19 8.04
C LYS A 161 9.72 6.31 9.52
N GLY A 162 9.22 7.37 10.19
CA GLY A 162 9.34 7.52 11.65
C GLY A 162 8.73 6.36 12.47
N ALA A 163 7.74 5.65 11.91
CA ALA A 163 7.14 4.45 12.50
C ALA A 163 7.88 3.14 12.17
N GLY A 164 8.98 3.18 11.40
CA GLY A 164 9.77 2.02 10.99
C GLY A 164 9.06 1.13 9.95
N VAL A 165 8.09 1.68 9.21
CA VAL A 165 7.31 0.96 8.19
C VAL A 165 7.92 1.14 6.80
N VAL A 166 8.43 2.33 6.52
CA VAL A 166 9.03 2.73 5.24
C VAL A 166 10.55 2.67 5.33
N TYR A 167 11.21 2.38 4.20
CA TYR A 167 12.67 2.34 4.14
C TYR A 167 13.29 3.71 4.40
N GLU A 168 14.28 3.74 5.30
CA GLU A 168 14.95 4.96 5.73
C GLU A 168 15.69 5.73 4.61
N TYR A 169 16.13 5.01 3.57
CA TYR A 169 16.86 5.61 2.45
C TYR A 169 15.95 6.35 1.45
N LEU A 170 14.63 6.19 1.57
CA LEU A 170 13.69 6.90 0.71
C LEU A 170 13.56 8.35 1.19
N GLU A 171 13.84 9.27 0.28
CA GLU A 171 13.72 10.71 0.49
C GLU A 171 12.47 11.25 -0.22
N ARG A 172 11.77 12.18 0.43
CA ARG A 172 10.56 12.84 -0.09
C ARG A 172 10.73 13.30 -1.53
N GLU A 173 11.82 14.00 -1.83
CA GLU A 173 12.11 14.57 -3.15
C GLU A 173 12.34 13.48 -4.20
N GLY A 174 13.05 12.41 -3.83
CA GLY A 174 13.30 11.26 -4.70
C GLY A 174 12.01 10.52 -5.06
N VAL A 175 11.16 10.26 -4.06
CA VAL A 175 9.85 9.63 -4.27
C VAL A 175 8.93 10.52 -5.10
N ARG A 176 8.91 11.83 -4.83
CA ARG A 176 8.14 12.80 -5.61
C ARG A 176 8.56 12.84 -7.07
N ALA A 177 9.86 12.83 -7.34
CA ALA A 177 10.39 12.81 -8.71
C ALA A 177 9.96 11.52 -9.42
N TRP A 178 10.14 10.37 -8.77
CA TRP A 178 9.77 9.06 -9.32
C TRP A 178 8.29 8.96 -9.70
N LEU A 179 7.39 9.48 -8.84
CA LEU A 179 5.94 9.42 -9.05
C LEU A 179 5.40 10.47 -10.03
N LYS A 180 6.16 11.54 -10.27
CA LYS A 180 5.80 12.59 -11.26
C LYS A 180 6.12 12.19 -12.70
N GLU A 181 7.14 11.38 -12.89
CA GLU A 181 7.63 10.96 -14.21
C GLU A 181 6.78 9.84 -14.85
N ARG A 182 5.61 9.54 -14.28
CA ARG A 182 4.69 8.48 -14.70
C ARG A 182 3.41 9.05 -15.27
#